data_AF-A0A7C7PZD0-F1
#
_entry.id   AF-A0A7C7PZD0-F1
#
_cell.length_a   1.000
_cell.length_b   1.000
_cell.length_c   1.000
_cell.angle_alpha   90.00
_cell.angle_beta   90.00
_cell.angle_gamma   90.00
#
_symmetry.space_group_name_H-M   'P 1'
#
loop_
_entity.id
_entity.type
_entity.pdbx_description
1 polymer ?
#
loop_
_entity_poly.entity_id
_entity_poly.type
_entity_poly.pdbx_seq_one_letter_code
_entity_poly.pdbx_strand_id
1 'polypeptide(L)'
;TGFVFPLLTLSLLFWVSAGLLMGWKARWMPDFLRWYQHLTEWAMTDVYLIGVFITIIKMHHMAEIHYDVGFFCFIGLVITTVAAQASIDKGLFWQQLEGDREDPGEKTIFPVPASAQTGREARLVLCHTCHKTMPVSEQALEKNPKCPRCGESMHQRKHNSIGRSWALVITAAILTLPANLLPIMEVEYFGQPEASTIMDGIIYFFQEGSYGIGAIILTASILVPLFKIFGMGLILLSIRFNWTSWLRHKSFMFRFIEFVGRWSMLDIFVIALLCALVQFGYLSTINVAPAAFYFTGVVLSTMFAAISFDRRLLWDTVTTSTSQDFIHGTTCTS
;
A
#
# COMPACT_ATOMS: atom_id res chain seq x y z
N THR A 1 -14.70 8.21 -6.37
CA THR A 1 -13.66 8.13 -5.32
C THR A 1 -12.72 9.32 -5.32
N GLY A 2 -12.24 9.77 -6.49
CA GLY A 2 -11.26 10.87 -6.62
C GLY A 2 -11.59 12.21 -5.94
N PHE A 3 -12.87 12.58 -5.78
CA PHE A 3 -13.27 13.78 -5.01
C PHE A 3 -13.59 13.48 -3.54
N VAL A 4 -14.19 12.32 -3.28
CA VAL A 4 -14.69 11.96 -1.95
C VAL A 4 -13.54 11.80 -0.96
N PHE A 5 -12.48 11.09 -1.34
CA PHE A 5 -11.35 10.84 -0.43
C PHE A 5 -10.61 12.13 -0.03
N PRO A 6 -10.21 13.03 -0.96
CA PRO A 6 -9.59 14.31 -0.60
C PRO A 6 -10.48 15.22 0.25
N LEU A 7 -11.78 15.30 -0.06
CA LEU A 7 -12.71 16.10 0.75
C LEU A 7 -12.89 15.53 2.16
N LEU A 8 -12.95 14.20 2.27
CA LEU A 8 -13.08 13.52 3.55
C LEU A 8 -11.78 13.68 4.38
N THR A 9 -10.60 13.58 3.78
CA THR A 9 -9.33 13.79 4.50
C THR A 9 -9.16 15.24 4.95
N LEU A 10 -9.47 16.22 4.09
CA LEU A 10 -9.41 17.64 4.44
C LEU A 10 -10.44 18.02 5.51
N SER A 11 -11.66 17.47 5.45
CA SER A 11 -12.67 17.71 6.49
C SER A 11 -12.25 17.12 7.83
N LEU A 12 -11.78 15.87 7.88
CA LEU A 12 -11.26 15.26 9.11
C LEU A 12 -10.12 16.09 9.72
N LEU A 13 -9.19 16.55 8.88
CA LEU A 13 -8.10 17.41 9.31
C LEU A 13 -8.60 18.73 9.89
N PHE A 14 -9.54 19.38 9.20
CA PHE A 14 -10.13 20.64 9.65
C PHE A 14 -10.79 20.46 11.01
N TRP A 15 -11.58 19.41 11.21
CA TRP A 15 -12.24 19.12 12.49
C TRP A 15 -11.26 18.84 13.62
N VAL A 16 -10.19 18.08 13.38
CA VAL A 16 -9.16 17.79 14.40
C VAL A 16 -8.39 19.06 14.75
N SER A 17 -7.98 19.85 13.75
CA SER A 17 -7.26 21.11 13.97
C SER A 17 -8.13 22.16 14.68
N ALA A 18 -9.38 22.30 14.28
CA ALA A 18 -10.35 23.19 14.95
C ALA A 18 -10.61 22.75 16.39
N GLY A 19 -10.74 21.44 16.63
CA GLY A 19 -10.91 20.88 17.98
C GLY A 19 -9.72 21.13 18.89
N LEU A 20 -8.49 21.03 18.35
CA LEU A 20 -7.26 21.36 19.09
C LEU A 20 -7.14 22.87 19.38
N LEU A 21 -7.46 23.73 18.40
CA LEU A 21 -7.45 25.18 18.59
C LEU A 21 -8.51 25.65 19.60
N MET A 22 -9.67 24.99 19.62
CA MET A 22 -10.76 25.28 20.57
C MET A 22 -10.61 24.55 21.93
N GLY A 23 -9.54 23.77 22.14
CA GLY A 23 -9.28 23.07 23.40
C GLY A 23 -10.33 22.00 23.75
N TRP A 24 -10.98 21.40 22.75
CA TRP A 24 -12.01 20.40 22.98
C TRP A 24 -11.41 19.11 23.55
N LYS A 25 -11.80 18.70 24.77
CA LYS A 25 -11.36 17.43 25.39
C LYS A 25 -12.21 16.23 24.98
N ALA A 26 -12.61 16.19 23.72
CA ALA A 26 -13.67 15.29 23.32
C ALA A 26 -13.15 13.87 23.08
N ARG A 27 -13.89 12.84 23.56
CA ARG A 27 -13.46 11.43 23.49
C ARG A 27 -13.28 10.89 22.07
N TRP A 28 -13.92 11.50 21.08
CA TRP A 28 -14.00 11.12 19.66
C TRP A 28 -12.84 11.64 18.80
N MET A 29 -12.02 12.58 19.28
CA MET A 29 -10.87 13.12 18.54
C MET A 29 -9.78 12.08 18.16
N PRO A 30 -9.39 11.14 19.03
CA PRO A 30 -8.47 10.06 18.66
C PRO A 30 -9.01 9.18 17.56
N ASP A 31 -10.32 8.92 17.56
CA ASP A 31 -10.94 8.10 16.53
C ASP A 31 -10.86 8.80 15.17
N PHE A 32 -11.12 10.11 15.12
CA PHE A 32 -10.93 10.88 13.88
C PHE A 32 -9.50 10.91 13.39
N LEU A 33 -8.52 11.09 14.28
CA LEU A 33 -7.12 11.09 13.88
C LEU A 33 -6.66 9.69 13.43
N ARG A 34 -7.18 8.61 14.05
CA ARG A 34 -7.00 7.24 13.58
C ARG A 34 -7.60 7.03 12.18
N TRP A 35 -8.84 7.45 11.97
CA TRP A 35 -9.50 7.36 10.66
C TRP A 35 -8.75 8.17 9.61
N TYR A 36 -8.34 9.40 9.92
CA TYR A 36 -7.53 10.24 9.04
C TYR A 36 -6.26 9.50 8.60
N GLN A 37 -5.51 8.91 9.53
CA GLN A 37 -4.29 8.18 9.17
C GLN A 37 -4.56 7.00 8.24
N HIS A 38 -5.54 6.15 8.55
CA HIS A 38 -5.93 5.05 7.66
C HIS A 38 -6.39 5.57 6.30
N LEU A 39 -7.24 6.60 6.24
CA LEU A 39 -7.71 7.14 4.98
C LEU A 39 -6.57 7.75 4.16
N THR A 40 -5.59 8.42 4.77
CA THR A 40 -4.44 8.97 4.03
C THR A 40 -3.57 7.89 3.39
N GLU A 41 -3.43 6.72 4.02
CA GLU A 41 -2.69 5.60 3.43
C GLU A 41 -3.41 5.00 2.21
N TRP A 42 -4.74 5.03 2.21
CA TRP A 42 -5.58 4.49 1.12
C TRP A 42 -5.91 5.52 0.04
N ALA A 43 -5.88 6.82 0.35
CA ALA A 43 -6.31 7.87 -0.57
C ALA A 43 -5.37 8.04 -1.78
N MET A 44 -4.11 7.59 -1.70
CA MET A 44 -3.10 7.59 -2.78
C MET A 44 -3.23 8.77 -3.75
N THR A 45 -3.34 9.98 -3.19
CA THR A 45 -3.67 11.21 -3.94
C THR A 45 -2.64 11.56 -5.01
N ASP A 46 -1.39 11.17 -4.78
CA ASP A 46 -0.27 11.24 -5.72
C ASP A 46 -0.51 10.38 -6.97
N VAL A 47 -1.01 9.15 -6.79
CA VAL A 47 -1.28 8.22 -7.91
C VAL A 47 -2.41 8.74 -8.80
N TYR A 48 -3.46 9.32 -8.21
CA TYR A 48 -4.57 9.91 -8.97
C TYR A 48 -4.13 11.04 -9.90
N LEU A 49 -3.24 11.93 -9.44
CA LEU A 49 -2.76 13.05 -10.25
C LEU A 49 -2.03 12.55 -11.50
N ILE A 50 -1.19 11.52 -11.35
CA ILE A 50 -0.45 10.93 -12.45
C ILE A 50 -1.39 10.22 -13.43
N GLY A 51 -2.41 9.51 -12.93
CA GLY A 51 -3.42 8.89 -13.78
C GLY A 51 -4.18 9.90 -14.64
N VAL A 52 -4.59 11.03 -14.05
CA VAL A 52 -5.23 12.14 -14.79
C VAL A 52 -4.26 12.74 -15.82
N PHE A 53 -3.00 12.94 -15.44
CA PHE A 53 -1.97 13.47 -16.34
C PHE A 53 -1.71 12.59 -17.57
N ILE A 54 -1.55 11.27 -17.36
CA ILE A 54 -1.38 10.29 -18.45
C ILE A 54 -2.57 10.34 -19.43
N THR A 55 -3.77 10.48 -18.88
CA THR A 55 -5.01 10.51 -19.65
C THR A 55 -5.09 11.73 -20.54
N ILE A 56 -4.73 12.90 -20.01
CA ILE A 56 -4.66 14.15 -20.76
C ILE A 56 -3.65 14.04 -21.91
N ILE A 57 -2.44 13.52 -21.63
CA ILE A 57 -1.43 13.32 -22.68
C ILE A 57 -1.97 12.44 -23.80
N LYS A 58 -2.60 11.31 -23.46
CA LYS A 58 -3.10 10.38 -24.47
C LYS A 58 -4.25 10.97 -25.28
N MET A 59 -5.16 11.70 -24.64
CA MET A 59 -6.31 12.32 -25.30
C MET A 59 -5.94 13.47 -26.22
N HIS A 60 -4.87 14.21 -25.92
CA HIS A 60 -4.46 15.37 -26.72
C HIS A 60 -4.12 14.98 -28.17
N HIS A 61 -3.73 13.73 -28.41
CA HIS A 61 -3.47 13.23 -29.77
C HIS A 61 -4.74 12.90 -30.57
N MET A 62 -5.90 12.77 -29.91
CA MET A 62 -7.15 12.30 -30.53
C MET A 62 -8.29 13.33 -30.49
N ALA A 63 -8.22 14.35 -29.63
CA ALA A 63 -9.27 15.36 -29.49
C ALA A 63 -8.72 16.72 -29.01
N GLU A 64 -9.37 17.82 -29.42
CA GLU A 64 -9.16 19.14 -28.83
C GLU A 64 -9.80 19.18 -27.44
N ILE A 65 -8.96 19.09 -26.40
CA ILE A 65 -9.39 19.14 -25.01
C ILE A 65 -9.57 20.59 -24.59
N HIS A 66 -10.82 21.01 -24.36
CA HIS A 66 -11.12 22.27 -23.70
C HIS A 66 -11.06 22.08 -22.19
N TYR A 67 -10.19 22.84 -21.52
CA TYR A 67 -10.06 22.80 -20.06
C TYR A 67 -11.00 23.83 -19.42
N ASP A 68 -12.05 23.35 -18.78
CA ASP A 68 -12.94 24.19 -17.97
C ASP A 68 -12.35 24.51 -16.59
N VAL A 69 -12.96 25.47 -15.90
CA VAL A 69 -12.62 25.89 -14.53
C VAL A 69 -12.52 24.71 -13.57
N GLY A 70 -13.38 23.69 -13.74
CA GLY A 70 -13.39 22.49 -12.90
C GLY A 70 -12.06 21.72 -12.89
N PHE A 71 -11.33 21.72 -14.01
CA PHE A 71 -10.01 21.08 -14.11
C PHE A 71 -8.97 21.77 -13.20
N PHE A 72 -8.93 23.10 -13.24
CA PHE A 72 -8.02 23.90 -12.41
C PHE A 72 -8.38 23.80 -10.93
N CYS A 73 -9.68 23.80 -10.60
CA CYS A 73 -10.16 23.57 -9.23
C CYS A 73 -9.74 22.18 -8.71
N PHE A 74 -9.80 21.15 -9.55
CA PHE A 74 -9.36 19.80 -9.17
C PHE A 74 -7.84 19.74 -8.92
N ILE A 75 -7.02 20.32 -9.79
CA ILE A 75 -5.57 20.42 -9.57
C ILE A 75 -5.28 21.15 -8.25
N GLY A 76 -5.94 22.29 -8.02
CA GLY A 76 -5.82 23.05 -6.78
C GLY A 76 -6.16 22.20 -5.55
N LEU A 77 -7.30 21.49 -5.57
CA LEU A 77 -7.72 20.59 -4.49
C LEU A 77 -6.66 19.52 -4.18
N VAL A 78 -6.09 18.89 -5.20
CA VAL A 78 -5.07 17.85 -5.02
C VAL A 78 -3.78 18.46 -4.43
N ILE A 79 -3.32 19.59 -4.95
CA ILE A 79 -2.13 20.28 -4.43
C ILE A 79 -2.35 20.67 -2.96
N THR A 80 -3.50 21.25 -2.62
CA THR A 80 -3.83 21.61 -1.24
C THR A 80 -3.87 20.38 -0.34
N THR A 81 -4.39 19.25 -0.82
CA THR A 81 -4.43 18.00 -0.05
C THR A 81 -3.02 17.46 0.22
N VAL A 82 -2.15 17.46 -0.80
CA VAL A 82 -0.75 17.03 -0.66
C VAL A 82 0.02 17.97 0.27
N ALA A 83 -0.14 19.29 0.11
CA ALA A 83 0.49 20.27 0.98
C ALA A 83 0.03 20.14 2.44
N ALA A 84 -1.27 19.94 2.66
CA ALA A 84 -1.82 19.67 3.98
C ALA A 84 -1.16 18.42 4.60
N GLN A 85 -1.15 17.30 3.86
CA GLN A 85 -0.52 16.06 4.31
C GLN A 85 0.97 16.19 4.62
N ALA A 86 1.71 16.97 3.83
CA ALA A 86 3.14 17.21 4.03
C ALA A 86 3.44 18.13 5.23
N SER A 87 2.52 19.05 5.56
CA SER A 87 2.69 19.99 6.66
C SER A 87 2.37 19.42 8.05
N ILE A 88 1.64 18.31 8.13
CA ILE A 88 1.13 17.77 9.39
C ILE A 88 2.17 16.85 10.05
N ASP A 89 2.65 17.27 11.22
CA ASP A 89 3.35 16.37 12.13
C ASP A 89 2.33 15.51 12.90
N LYS A 90 2.19 14.26 12.46
CA LYS A 90 1.31 13.26 13.10
C LYS A 90 1.67 13.08 14.57
N GLY A 91 2.95 13.10 14.93
CA GLY A 91 3.43 12.87 16.29
C GLY A 91 3.03 13.99 17.24
N LEU A 92 3.15 15.24 16.79
CA LEU A 92 2.81 16.41 17.58
C LEU A 92 1.32 16.47 17.94
N PHE A 93 0.43 16.22 16.96
CA PHE A 93 -1.03 16.20 17.18
C PHE A 93 -1.42 15.17 18.24
N TRP A 94 -0.83 14.00 18.12
CA TRP A 94 -1.02 12.91 19.06
C TRP A 94 -0.52 13.30 20.46
N GLN A 95 0.65 13.94 20.58
CA GLN A 95 1.25 14.35 21.85
C GLN A 95 0.43 15.43 22.56
N GLN A 96 -0.10 16.41 21.82
CA GLN A 96 -1.00 17.43 22.36
C GLN A 96 -2.29 16.82 22.91
N LEU A 97 -2.91 15.91 22.15
CA LEU A 97 -4.14 15.22 22.57
C LEU A 97 -3.94 14.36 23.83
N GLU A 98 -2.73 13.85 24.04
CA GLU A 98 -2.35 13.07 25.21
C GLU A 98 -2.05 13.97 26.42
N GLY A 99 -1.31 15.07 26.23
CA GLY A 99 -1.02 16.04 27.28
C GLY A 99 -2.28 16.69 27.87
N ASP A 100 -3.34 16.84 27.10
CA ASP A 100 -4.64 17.33 27.60
C ASP A 100 -5.42 16.31 28.45
N ARG A 101 -5.03 15.03 28.38
CA ARG A 101 -5.71 13.88 29.00
C ARG A 101 -4.93 13.21 30.13
N GLU A 102 -3.61 13.25 30.12
CA GLU A 102 -2.78 12.69 31.20
C GLU A 102 -2.80 13.62 32.41
N ASP A 103 -3.04 13.05 33.59
CA ASP A 103 -2.87 13.77 34.85
C ASP A 103 -1.37 14.05 35.07
N PRO A 104 -0.95 15.26 35.48
CA PRO A 104 0.46 15.69 35.55
C PRO A 104 1.40 14.82 36.41
N GLY A 105 0.86 13.87 37.18
CA GLY A 105 1.60 13.02 38.12
C GLY A 105 1.81 11.56 37.70
N GLU A 106 1.13 11.03 36.68
CA GLU A 106 1.14 9.60 36.38
C GLU A 106 2.05 9.24 35.19
N LYS A 107 3.36 9.52 35.32
CA LYS A 107 4.35 8.91 34.44
C LYS A 107 4.63 7.50 34.93
N THR A 108 3.92 6.51 34.39
CA THR A 108 4.22 5.10 34.67
C THR A 108 5.63 4.75 34.21
N ILE A 109 6.56 4.66 35.16
CA ILE A 109 7.91 4.13 34.95
C ILE A 109 7.79 2.62 35.00
N PHE A 110 8.07 1.96 33.88
CA PHE A 110 8.05 0.51 33.80
C PHE A 110 9.46 -0.04 33.96
N PRO A 111 9.68 -1.03 34.85
CA PRO A 111 10.98 -1.65 35.01
C PRO A 111 11.29 -2.49 33.76
N VAL A 112 12.25 -2.03 32.97
CA VAL A 112 12.80 -2.79 31.85
C VAL A 112 13.95 -3.64 32.37
N PRO A 113 13.99 -4.96 32.11
CA PRO A 113 15.12 -5.79 32.51
C PRO A 113 16.41 -5.27 31.85
N ALA A 114 17.48 -5.11 32.65
CA ALA A 114 18.75 -4.55 32.18
C ALA A 114 19.44 -5.39 31.09
N SER A 115 19.07 -6.66 30.94
CA SER A 115 19.55 -7.57 29.91
C SER A 115 18.79 -7.50 28.59
N ALA A 116 17.66 -6.78 28.52
CA ALA A 116 16.87 -6.68 27.30
C ALA A 116 17.58 -5.81 26.25
N GLN A 117 17.94 -6.41 25.13
CA GLN A 117 18.52 -5.72 23.97
C GLN A 117 17.45 -5.27 22.97
N THR A 118 16.28 -5.92 22.98
CA THR A 118 15.17 -5.61 22.07
C THR A 118 13.92 -5.15 22.82
N GLY A 119 13.09 -4.32 22.17
CA GLY A 119 11.77 -3.94 22.71
C GLY A 119 10.87 -5.15 22.99
N ARG A 120 11.09 -6.27 22.26
CA ARG A 120 10.41 -7.54 22.48
C ARG A 120 10.81 -8.19 23.81
N GLU A 121 12.10 -8.25 24.12
CA GLU A 121 12.61 -8.72 25.42
C GLU A 121 12.17 -7.81 26.56
N ALA A 122 12.10 -6.50 26.31
CA ALA A 122 11.57 -5.52 27.26
C ALA A 122 10.04 -5.58 27.43
N ARG A 123 9.34 -6.47 26.72
CA ARG A 123 7.86 -6.59 26.71
C ARG A 123 7.14 -5.30 26.31
N LEU A 124 7.77 -4.49 25.46
CA LEU A 124 7.22 -3.27 24.90
C LEU A 124 6.60 -3.54 23.54
N VAL A 125 5.42 -2.96 23.32
CA VAL A 125 4.73 -2.97 22.02
C VAL A 125 4.50 -1.53 21.58
N LEU A 126 4.86 -1.25 20.34
CA LEU A 126 4.60 0.01 19.67
C LEU A 126 3.25 -0.05 18.96
N CYS A 127 2.36 0.91 19.21
CA CYS A 127 1.17 1.08 18.38
C CYS A 127 1.56 1.56 16.98
N HIS A 128 1.11 0.85 15.94
CA HIS A 128 1.43 1.18 14.54
C HIS A 128 0.74 2.46 14.01
N THR A 129 -0.27 2.96 14.71
CA THR A 129 -1.05 4.15 14.31
C THR A 129 -0.56 5.40 15.03
N CYS A 130 -0.63 5.41 16.36
CA CYS A 130 -0.28 6.60 17.15
C CYS A 130 1.17 6.61 17.66
N HIS A 131 1.95 5.57 17.37
CA HIS A 131 3.33 5.38 17.84
C HIS A 131 3.53 5.41 19.37
N LYS A 132 2.45 5.28 20.17
CA LYS A 132 2.59 5.10 21.63
C LYS A 132 3.22 3.74 21.91
N THR A 133 4.32 3.73 22.64
CA THR A 133 4.96 2.53 23.18
C THR A 133 4.38 2.22 24.55
N MET A 134 3.98 0.97 24.77
CA MET A 134 3.50 0.54 26.08
C MET A 134 3.97 -0.87 26.42
N PRO A 135 4.17 -1.17 27.71
CA PRO A 135 4.38 -2.54 28.15
C PRO A 135 3.09 -3.33 28.01
N VAL A 136 3.23 -4.58 27.57
CA VAL A 136 2.09 -5.49 27.40
C VAL A 136 2.51 -6.85 27.96
N SER A 137 1.69 -7.40 28.86
CA SER A 137 1.91 -8.77 29.34
C SER A 137 1.65 -9.79 28.23
N GLU A 138 2.28 -10.95 28.29
CA GLU A 138 2.10 -12.03 27.29
C GLU A 138 0.63 -12.45 27.18
N GLN A 139 -0.06 -12.59 28.31
CA GLN A 139 -1.51 -12.89 28.35
C GLN A 139 -2.37 -11.80 27.69
N ALA A 140 -2.00 -10.54 27.85
CA ALA A 140 -2.71 -9.44 27.19
C ALA A 140 -2.47 -9.46 25.69
N LEU A 141 -1.26 -9.84 25.25
CA LEU A 141 -0.86 -9.89 23.84
C LEU A 141 -1.68 -10.92 23.03
N GLU A 142 -1.95 -12.09 23.61
CA GLU A 142 -2.81 -13.11 23.00
C GLU A 142 -4.24 -12.61 22.75
N LYS A 143 -4.70 -11.67 23.58
CA LYS A 143 -6.04 -11.07 23.49
C LYS A 143 -6.11 -9.82 22.59
N ASN A 144 -5.08 -9.51 21.80
CA ASN A 144 -5.00 -8.32 20.95
C ASN A 144 -5.35 -7.02 21.71
N PRO A 145 -4.47 -6.55 22.60
CA PRO A 145 -4.77 -5.44 23.48
C PRO A 145 -4.98 -4.15 22.67
N LYS A 146 -5.95 -3.34 23.07
CA LYS A 146 -6.22 -2.05 22.41
C LYS A 146 -5.31 -0.97 22.95
N CYS A 147 -4.83 -0.09 22.07
CA CYS A 147 -4.08 1.09 22.47
C CYS A 147 -4.99 2.04 23.26
N PRO A 148 -4.60 2.51 24.45
CA PRO A 148 -5.43 3.43 25.24
C PRO A 148 -5.51 4.83 24.62
N ARG A 149 -4.56 5.18 23.74
CA ARG A 149 -4.54 6.49 23.07
C ARG A 149 -5.49 6.54 21.88
N CYS A 150 -5.36 5.59 20.95
CA CYS A 150 -6.10 5.61 19.67
C CYS A 150 -7.12 4.46 19.52
N GLY A 151 -7.20 3.53 20.48
CA GLY A 151 -8.11 2.37 20.43
C GLY A 151 -7.72 1.27 19.44
N GLU A 152 -6.61 1.42 18.70
CA GLU A 152 -6.15 0.47 17.69
C GLU A 152 -5.67 -0.85 18.31
N SER A 153 -5.88 -1.96 17.60
CA SER A 153 -5.37 -3.27 18.02
C SER A 153 -3.84 -3.33 17.97
N MET A 154 -3.22 -3.61 19.11
CA MET A 154 -1.76 -3.75 19.22
C MET A 154 -1.38 -5.21 19.09
N HIS A 155 -0.29 -5.48 18.38
CA HIS A 155 0.26 -6.83 18.23
C HIS A 155 1.78 -6.73 18.08
N GLN A 156 2.51 -7.70 18.63
CA GLN A 156 3.98 -7.71 18.52
C GLN A 156 4.45 -8.17 17.13
N ARG A 157 3.72 -9.12 16.54
CA ARG A 157 3.86 -9.62 15.17
C ARG A 157 2.46 -9.82 14.58
N LYS A 158 2.31 -9.63 13.27
CA LYS A 158 1.03 -9.89 12.61
C LYS A 158 0.68 -11.38 12.71
N HIS A 159 -0.49 -11.69 13.23
CA HIS A 159 -0.93 -13.07 13.42
C HIS A 159 -1.04 -13.81 12.08
N ASN A 160 -0.50 -15.02 12.00
CA ASN A 160 -0.46 -15.86 10.80
C ASN A 160 0.00 -15.12 9.53
N SER A 161 0.90 -14.14 9.66
CA SER A 161 1.38 -13.32 8.54
C SER A 161 1.96 -14.16 7.40
N ILE A 162 2.77 -15.19 7.72
CA ILE A 162 3.38 -16.07 6.71
C ILE A 162 2.31 -16.84 5.93
N GLY A 163 1.34 -17.45 6.63
CA GLY A 163 0.27 -18.22 6.00
C GLY A 163 -0.65 -17.35 5.12
N ARG A 164 -1.06 -16.18 5.63
CA ARG A 164 -1.86 -15.21 4.86
C ARG A 164 -1.11 -14.71 3.62
N SER A 165 0.19 -14.43 3.76
CA SER A 165 1.01 -13.96 2.65
C SER A 165 1.17 -15.04 1.58
N TRP A 166 1.38 -16.30 1.97
CA TRP A 166 1.42 -17.43 1.02
C TRP A 166 0.09 -17.61 0.28
N ALA A 167 -1.03 -17.59 1.00
CA ALA A 167 -2.35 -17.71 0.38
C ALA A 167 -2.57 -16.63 -0.69
N LEU A 168 -2.26 -15.36 -0.37
CA LEU A 168 -2.43 -14.24 -1.29
C LEU A 168 -1.45 -14.27 -2.48
N VAL A 169 -0.20 -14.69 -2.27
CA VAL A 169 0.78 -14.85 -3.35
C VAL A 169 0.37 -15.98 -4.30
N ILE A 170 -0.11 -17.10 -3.77
CA ILE A 170 -0.62 -18.22 -4.59
C ILE A 170 -1.86 -17.79 -5.37
N THR A 171 -2.81 -17.12 -4.73
CA THR A 171 -3.99 -16.56 -5.42
C THR A 171 -3.56 -15.62 -6.54
N ALA A 172 -2.63 -14.69 -6.30
CA ALA A 172 -2.11 -13.81 -7.34
C ALA A 172 -1.42 -14.57 -8.48
N ALA A 173 -0.64 -15.61 -8.18
CA ALA A 173 0.01 -16.46 -9.18
C ALA A 173 -1.01 -17.18 -10.07
N ILE A 174 -2.08 -17.72 -9.49
CA ILE A 174 -3.15 -18.38 -10.24
C ILE A 174 -3.90 -17.38 -11.12
N LEU A 175 -4.27 -16.21 -10.59
CA LEU A 175 -5.03 -15.19 -11.33
C LEU A 175 -4.20 -14.52 -12.44
N THR A 176 -2.87 -14.56 -12.35
CA THR A 176 -1.98 -14.02 -13.39
C THR A 176 -2.15 -14.75 -14.72
N LEU A 177 -2.46 -16.05 -14.71
CA LEU A 177 -2.66 -16.84 -15.94
C LEU A 177 -3.88 -16.36 -16.75
N PRO A 178 -5.13 -16.37 -16.22
CA PRO A 178 -6.28 -15.88 -16.96
C PRO A 178 -6.19 -14.38 -17.28
N ALA A 179 -5.53 -13.57 -16.43
CA ALA A 179 -5.34 -12.15 -16.70
C ALA A 179 -4.52 -11.85 -17.97
N ASN A 180 -3.56 -12.72 -18.31
CA ASN A 180 -2.70 -12.55 -19.49
C ASN A 180 -3.18 -13.32 -20.73
N LEU A 181 -3.98 -14.37 -20.54
CA LEU A 181 -4.46 -15.24 -21.62
C LEU A 181 -5.83 -14.83 -22.16
N LEU A 182 -6.67 -14.19 -21.34
CA LEU A 182 -7.99 -13.75 -21.76
C LEU A 182 -7.92 -12.40 -22.49
N PRO A 183 -8.90 -12.12 -23.38
CA PRO A 183 -8.96 -10.84 -24.04
C PRO A 183 -9.23 -9.72 -23.03
N ILE A 184 -8.57 -8.59 -23.25
CA ILE A 184 -8.78 -7.36 -22.46
C ILE A 184 -9.78 -6.42 -23.13
N MET A 185 -9.88 -6.49 -24.46
CA MET A 185 -10.86 -5.76 -25.25
C MET A 185 -11.42 -6.68 -26.33
N GLU A 186 -12.73 -6.60 -26.54
CA GLU A 186 -13.43 -7.19 -27.67
C GLU A 186 -14.03 -6.05 -28.49
N VAL A 187 -13.65 -5.95 -29.76
CA VAL A 187 -14.18 -4.96 -30.69
C VAL A 187 -14.99 -5.70 -31.75
N GLU A 188 -16.26 -5.36 -31.88
CA GLU A 188 -17.12 -5.90 -32.94
C GLU A 188 -16.97 -5.07 -34.21
N TYR A 189 -16.30 -5.64 -35.23
CA TYR A 189 -16.31 -5.09 -36.59
C TYR A 189 -17.20 -5.97 -37.46
N PHE A 190 -18.26 -5.40 -38.04
CA PHE A 190 -19.16 -6.07 -38.98
C PHE A 190 -19.72 -7.44 -38.48
N GLY A 191 -19.99 -7.55 -37.17
CA GLY A 191 -20.57 -8.76 -36.57
C GLY A 191 -19.58 -9.90 -36.30
N GLN A 192 -18.28 -9.70 -36.50
CA GLN A 192 -17.24 -10.61 -36.00
C GLN A 192 -16.54 -9.97 -34.78
N PRO A 193 -16.59 -10.60 -33.60
CA PRO A 193 -15.85 -10.11 -32.44
C PRO A 193 -14.36 -10.40 -32.63
N GLU A 194 -13.55 -9.35 -32.71
CA GLU A 194 -12.09 -9.45 -32.68
C GLU A 194 -11.62 -9.18 -31.24
N ALA A 195 -11.09 -10.23 -30.61
CA ALA A 195 -10.68 -10.20 -29.22
C ALA A 195 -9.15 -10.01 -29.16
N SER A 196 -8.69 -8.96 -28.49
CA SER A 196 -7.25 -8.69 -28.32
C SER A 196 -6.83 -8.92 -26.87
N THR A 197 -5.77 -9.68 -26.68
CA THR A 197 -5.12 -9.85 -25.37
C THR A 197 -4.18 -8.70 -25.06
N ILE A 198 -3.72 -8.61 -23.81
CA ILE A 198 -2.65 -7.66 -23.42
C ILE A 198 -1.38 -7.91 -24.26
N MET A 199 -1.07 -9.19 -24.52
CA MET A 199 0.09 -9.56 -25.33
C MET A 199 -0.05 -9.08 -26.77
N ASP A 200 -1.24 -9.22 -27.37
CA ASP A 200 -1.50 -8.74 -28.73
C ASP A 200 -1.34 -7.22 -28.80
N GLY A 201 -1.83 -6.49 -27.79
CA GLY A 201 -1.62 -5.05 -27.67
C GLY A 201 -0.14 -4.66 -27.61
N ILE A 202 0.68 -5.41 -26.85
CA ILE A 202 2.13 -5.18 -26.79
C ILE A 202 2.77 -5.41 -28.17
N ILE A 203 2.46 -6.53 -28.82
CA ILE A 203 3.00 -6.86 -30.16
C ILE A 203 2.62 -5.79 -31.18
N TYR A 204 1.37 -5.34 -31.17
CA TYR A 204 0.86 -4.29 -32.05
C TYR A 204 1.67 -3.00 -31.93
N PHE A 205 1.86 -2.47 -30.71
CA PHE A 205 2.62 -1.22 -30.51
C PHE A 205 4.10 -1.35 -30.87
N PHE A 206 4.70 -2.52 -30.70
CA PHE A 206 6.07 -2.78 -31.15
C PHE A 206 6.19 -2.84 -32.68
N GLN A 207 5.18 -3.38 -33.36
CA GLN A 207 5.15 -3.43 -34.83
C GLN A 207 4.88 -2.07 -35.47
N GLU A 208 4.05 -1.23 -34.85
CA GLU A 208 3.81 0.16 -35.27
C GLU A 208 5.02 1.10 -35.04
N GLY A 209 6.13 0.60 -34.48
CA GLY A 209 7.33 1.38 -34.21
C GLY A 209 7.25 2.26 -32.96
N SER A 210 6.13 2.20 -32.21
CA SER A 210 5.91 2.95 -30.97
C SER A 210 6.42 2.18 -29.74
N TYR A 211 7.69 1.75 -29.79
CA TYR A 211 8.33 0.89 -28.77
C TYR A 211 8.16 1.39 -27.33
N GLY A 212 8.12 2.70 -27.11
CA GLY A 212 7.93 3.29 -25.79
C GLY A 212 6.60 2.91 -25.13
N ILE A 213 5.49 2.94 -25.88
CA ILE A 213 4.15 2.60 -25.36
C ILE A 213 4.08 1.10 -25.05
N GLY A 214 4.57 0.27 -25.98
CA GLY A 214 4.64 -1.18 -25.78
C GLY A 214 5.47 -1.56 -24.55
N ALA A 215 6.63 -0.93 -24.34
CA ALA A 215 7.50 -1.19 -23.19
C ALA A 215 6.85 -0.80 -21.86
N ILE A 216 6.09 0.31 -21.82
CA ILE A 216 5.33 0.74 -20.64
C ILE A 216 4.26 -0.31 -20.30
N ILE A 217 3.46 -0.74 -21.28
CA ILE A 217 2.38 -1.73 -21.07
C ILE A 217 2.96 -3.08 -20.62
N LEU A 218 4.03 -3.55 -21.26
CA LEU A 218 4.73 -4.78 -20.91
C LEU A 218 5.24 -4.73 -19.45
N THR A 219 5.89 -3.62 -19.09
CA THR A 219 6.48 -3.47 -17.76
C THR A 219 5.39 -3.41 -16.69
N ALA A 220 4.37 -2.60 -16.90
CA ALA A 220 3.26 -2.41 -15.95
C ALA A 220 2.38 -3.66 -15.80
N SER A 221 2.02 -4.31 -16.91
CA SER A 221 1.00 -5.37 -16.90
C SER A 221 1.57 -6.76 -16.62
N ILE A 222 2.84 -7.00 -16.99
CA ILE A 222 3.46 -8.33 -16.89
C ILE A 222 4.62 -8.30 -15.90
N LEU A 223 5.64 -7.46 -16.13
CA LEU A 223 6.86 -7.51 -15.33
C LEU A 223 6.63 -7.11 -13.87
N VAL A 224 5.86 -6.07 -13.59
CA VAL A 224 5.59 -5.59 -12.22
C VAL A 224 4.83 -6.62 -11.38
N PRO A 225 3.68 -7.19 -11.82
CA PRO A 225 2.99 -8.23 -11.06
C PRO A 225 3.85 -9.48 -10.85
N LEU A 226 4.56 -9.95 -11.89
CA LEU A 226 5.45 -11.11 -11.78
C LEU A 226 6.57 -10.84 -10.77
N PHE A 227 7.23 -9.68 -10.85
CA PHE A 227 8.27 -9.30 -9.91
C PHE A 227 7.77 -9.29 -8.47
N LYS A 228 6.55 -8.80 -8.21
CA LYS A 228 5.94 -8.85 -6.87
C LYS A 228 5.69 -10.28 -6.39
N ILE A 229 5.11 -11.14 -7.25
CA ILE A 229 4.79 -12.53 -6.92
C ILE A 229 6.07 -13.32 -6.64
N PHE A 230 7.05 -13.25 -7.54
CA PHE A 230 8.35 -13.92 -7.36
C PHE A 230 9.13 -13.35 -6.18
N GLY A 231 9.21 -12.03 -6.06
CA GLY A 231 9.94 -11.38 -4.98
C GLY A 231 9.36 -11.71 -3.60
N MET A 232 8.04 -11.66 -3.44
CA MET A 232 7.40 -12.09 -2.20
C MET A 232 7.55 -13.60 -1.96
N GLY A 233 7.37 -14.42 -2.99
CA GLY A 233 7.56 -15.86 -2.90
C GLY A 233 8.96 -16.24 -2.42
N LEU A 234 10.00 -15.62 -2.97
CA LEU A 234 11.39 -15.83 -2.56
C LEU A 234 11.66 -15.41 -1.11
N ILE A 235 11.08 -14.29 -0.65
CA ILE A 235 11.21 -13.84 0.75
C ILE A 235 10.54 -14.84 1.69
N LEU A 236 9.31 -15.27 1.36
CA LEU A 236 8.58 -16.25 2.17
C LEU A 236 9.29 -17.61 2.21
N LEU A 237 9.85 -18.04 1.08
CA LEU A 237 10.65 -19.26 0.97
C LEU A 237 11.93 -19.17 1.80
N SER A 238 12.61 -18.02 1.75
CA SER A 238 13.80 -17.76 2.56
C SER A 238 13.52 -17.85 4.07
N ILE A 239 12.37 -17.35 4.53
CA ILE A 239 11.99 -17.46 5.95
C ILE A 239 11.70 -18.91 6.31
N ARG A 240 11.06 -19.67 5.42
CA ARG A 240 10.77 -21.10 5.64
C ARG A 240 12.04 -21.95 5.74
N PHE A 241 13.06 -21.67 4.94
CA PHE A 241 14.34 -22.39 4.96
C PHE A 241 15.42 -21.73 5.82
N ASN A 242 15.10 -20.68 6.61
CA ASN A 242 16.04 -19.95 7.46
C ASN A 242 17.33 -19.51 6.74
N TRP A 243 17.22 -19.10 5.47
CA TRP A 243 18.39 -18.62 4.73
C TRP A 243 18.84 -17.25 5.27
N THR A 244 19.92 -17.24 6.04
CA THR A 244 20.54 -16.02 6.59
C THR A 244 21.39 -15.27 5.58
N SER A 245 21.79 -15.93 4.48
CA SER A 245 22.52 -15.27 3.38
C SER A 245 21.69 -14.15 2.75
N TRP A 246 22.33 -13.04 2.41
CA TRP A 246 21.79 -11.95 1.58
C TRP A 246 20.63 -11.12 2.16
N LEU A 247 20.54 -10.96 3.49
CA LEU A 247 19.52 -10.14 4.17
C LEU A 247 19.42 -8.69 3.67
N ARG A 248 20.56 -8.08 3.30
CA ARG A 248 20.60 -6.72 2.74
C ARG A 248 19.86 -6.64 1.39
N HIS A 249 20.02 -7.66 0.54
CA HIS A 249 19.35 -7.72 -0.76
C HIS A 249 17.86 -8.06 -0.58
N LYS A 250 17.50 -8.91 0.37
CA LYS A 250 16.09 -9.19 0.73
C LYS A 250 15.37 -7.95 1.26
N SER A 251 16.02 -7.18 2.12
CA SER A 251 15.48 -5.92 2.65
C SER A 251 15.33 -4.86 1.55
N PHE A 252 16.31 -4.76 0.65
CA PHE A 252 16.23 -3.86 -0.51
C PHE A 252 15.11 -4.28 -1.47
N MET A 253 15.02 -5.56 -1.81
CA MET A 253 14.00 -6.12 -2.69
C MET A 253 12.61 -5.91 -2.08
N PHE A 254 12.43 -6.18 -0.78
CA PHE A 254 11.15 -5.90 -0.11
C PHE A 254 10.81 -4.41 -0.12
N ARG A 255 11.78 -3.53 0.14
CA ARG A 255 11.56 -2.07 0.07
C ARG A 255 11.17 -1.63 -1.35
N PHE A 256 11.74 -2.25 -2.36
CA PHE A 256 11.37 -2.01 -3.76
C PHE A 256 9.96 -2.55 -4.07
N ILE A 257 9.61 -3.75 -3.58
CA ILE A 257 8.24 -4.30 -3.68
C ILE A 257 7.22 -3.40 -2.97
N GLU A 258 7.54 -2.87 -1.79
CA GLU A 258 6.67 -1.96 -1.03
C GLU A 258 6.54 -0.61 -1.74
N PHE A 259 7.64 -0.09 -2.30
CA PHE A 259 7.62 1.11 -3.12
C PHE A 259 6.72 0.91 -4.34
N VAL A 260 7.01 -0.07 -5.20
CA VAL A 260 6.20 -0.44 -6.37
C VAL A 260 4.77 -0.81 -5.96
N GLY A 261 4.57 -1.33 -4.75
CA GLY A 261 3.28 -1.58 -4.11
C GLY A 261 2.33 -0.41 -4.19
N ARG A 262 2.79 0.78 -3.79
CA ARG A 262 2.02 2.03 -3.83
C ARG A 262 1.70 2.47 -5.27
N TRP A 263 2.64 2.26 -6.19
CA TRP A 263 2.48 2.66 -7.60
C TRP A 263 1.59 1.72 -8.42
N SER A 264 1.54 0.44 -8.06
CA SER A 264 0.85 -0.59 -8.85
C SER A 264 -0.67 -0.44 -8.91
N MET A 265 -1.28 0.41 -8.06
CA MET A 265 -2.69 0.80 -8.24
C MET A 265 -2.90 1.67 -9.49
N LEU A 266 -1.85 2.39 -9.95
CA LEU A 266 -1.88 3.20 -11.16
C LEU A 266 -2.33 2.37 -12.35
N ASP A 267 -1.83 1.14 -12.47
CA ASP A 267 -2.08 0.27 -13.62
C ASP A 267 -3.58 -0.01 -13.80
N ILE A 268 -4.30 -0.34 -12.71
CA ILE A 268 -5.76 -0.49 -12.76
C ILE A 268 -6.44 0.82 -13.12
N PHE A 269 -6.01 1.93 -12.53
CA PHE A 269 -6.64 3.23 -12.77
C PHE A 269 -6.53 3.65 -14.24
N VAL A 270 -5.33 3.49 -14.83
CA VAL A 270 -5.10 3.77 -16.24
C VAL A 270 -5.94 2.83 -17.11
N ILE A 271 -5.96 1.52 -16.87
CA ILE A 271 -6.80 0.59 -17.65
C ILE A 271 -8.28 0.99 -17.57
N ALA A 272 -8.82 1.25 -16.37
CA ALA A 272 -10.21 1.65 -16.19
C ALA A 272 -10.56 2.95 -16.93
N LEU A 273 -9.63 3.91 -16.91
CA LEU A 273 -9.80 5.20 -17.59
C LEU A 273 -9.68 5.06 -19.11
N LEU A 274 -8.77 4.22 -19.60
CA LEU A 274 -8.68 3.87 -21.01
C LEU A 274 -9.95 3.18 -21.50
N CYS A 275 -10.47 2.20 -20.75
CA CYS A 275 -11.74 1.55 -21.06
C CYS A 275 -12.90 2.56 -21.10
N ALA A 276 -12.97 3.46 -20.11
CA ALA A 276 -14.01 4.50 -20.07
C ALA A 276 -13.92 5.43 -21.29
N LEU A 277 -12.72 5.93 -21.62
CA LEU A 277 -12.51 6.81 -22.78
C LEU A 277 -12.85 6.14 -24.10
N VAL A 278 -12.46 4.87 -24.26
CA VAL A 278 -12.72 4.08 -25.46
C VAL A 278 -14.23 3.85 -25.64
N GLN A 279 -14.98 3.67 -24.56
CA GLN A 279 -16.45 3.54 -24.59
C GLN A 279 -17.19 4.83 -24.97
N PHE A 280 -16.59 6.01 -24.81
CA PHE A 280 -17.19 7.28 -25.24
C PHE A 280 -17.02 7.57 -26.74
N GLY A 281 -16.31 6.71 -27.48
CA GLY A 281 -16.28 6.74 -28.94
C GLY A 281 -17.65 6.37 -29.50
N TYR A 282 -18.30 7.30 -30.20
CA TYR A 282 -19.71 7.27 -30.64
C TYR A 282 -20.10 6.12 -31.62
N LEU A 283 -19.24 5.14 -31.91
CA LEU A 283 -19.45 4.13 -32.96
C LEU A 283 -19.10 2.67 -32.62
N SER A 284 -18.68 2.32 -31.40
CA SER A 284 -18.41 0.92 -31.06
C SER A 284 -18.81 0.53 -29.64
N THR A 285 -19.71 -0.45 -29.52
CA THR A 285 -20.05 -1.09 -28.25
C THR A 285 -18.89 -1.98 -27.82
N ILE A 286 -17.94 -1.41 -27.08
CA ILE A 286 -16.77 -2.13 -26.57
C ILE A 286 -17.14 -2.74 -25.22
N ASN A 287 -17.33 -4.06 -25.22
CA ASN A 287 -17.55 -4.83 -24.01
C ASN A 287 -16.22 -5.03 -23.29
N VAL A 288 -16.19 -4.71 -21.99
CA VAL A 288 -15.02 -4.97 -21.15
C VAL A 288 -14.86 -6.48 -21.03
N ALA A 289 -13.78 -7.00 -21.60
CA ALA A 289 -13.55 -8.43 -21.65
C ALA A 289 -13.05 -8.98 -20.29
N PRO A 290 -13.19 -10.29 -20.02
CA PRO A 290 -13.02 -10.86 -18.68
C PRO A 290 -11.64 -10.64 -18.04
N ALA A 291 -10.58 -10.42 -18.83
CA ALA A 291 -9.22 -10.26 -18.32
C ALA A 291 -9.07 -9.10 -17.32
N ALA A 292 -9.84 -8.02 -17.47
CA ALA A 292 -9.78 -6.86 -16.58
C ALA A 292 -10.09 -7.22 -15.12
N PHE A 293 -11.04 -8.14 -14.89
CA PHE A 293 -11.39 -8.60 -13.54
C PHE A 293 -10.28 -9.45 -12.93
N TYR A 294 -9.69 -10.36 -13.69
CA TYR A 294 -8.57 -11.18 -13.24
C TYR A 294 -7.32 -10.32 -12.94
N PHE A 295 -7.01 -9.37 -13.82
CA PHE A 295 -5.89 -8.44 -13.63
C PHE A 295 -6.07 -7.62 -12.35
N THR A 296 -7.28 -7.09 -12.11
CA THR A 296 -7.62 -6.40 -10.87
C THR A 296 -7.43 -7.30 -9.65
N GLY A 297 -7.85 -8.56 -9.74
CA GLY A 297 -7.66 -9.56 -8.70
C GLY A 297 -6.18 -9.81 -8.38
N VAL A 298 -5.29 -9.87 -9.38
CA VAL A 298 -3.84 -10.00 -9.21
C VAL A 298 -3.27 -8.80 -8.44
N VAL A 299 -3.57 -7.59 -8.87
CA VAL A 299 -3.04 -6.36 -8.25
C VAL A 299 -3.52 -6.23 -6.81
N LEU A 300 -4.81 -6.45 -6.55
CA LEU A 300 -5.36 -6.42 -5.18
C LEU A 300 -4.73 -7.51 -4.31
N SER A 301 -4.61 -8.74 -4.83
CA SER A 301 -4.01 -9.85 -4.08
C SER A 301 -2.54 -9.59 -3.75
N THR A 302 -1.75 -9.08 -4.69
CA THR A 302 -0.34 -8.73 -4.43
C THR A 302 -0.18 -7.55 -3.47
N MET A 303 -1.07 -6.57 -3.52
CA MET A 303 -1.09 -5.47 -2.55
C MET A 303 -1.44 -5.97 -1.14
N PHE A 304 -2.52 -6.75 -1.00
CA PHE A 304 -2.89 -7.34 0.29
C PHE A 304 -1.81 -8.29 0.81
N ALA A 305 -1.08 -8.99 -0.06
CA ALA A 305 0.04 -9.83 0.32
C ALA A 305 1.16 -8.99 0.96
N ALA A 306 1.54 -7.88 0.32
CA ALA A 306 2.56 -6.96 0.84
C ALA A 306 2.14 -6.33 2.18
N ILE A 307 0.86 -5.96 2.34
CA ILE A 307 0.31 -5.43 3.59
C ILE A 307 0.22 -6.52 4.66
N SER A 308 -0.10 -7.77 4.31
CA SER A 308 -0.23 -8.87 5.28
C SER A 308 1.12 -9.36 5.80
N PHE A 309 2.18 -9.20 5.00
CA PHE A 309 3.54 -9.60 5.36
C PHE A 309 4.13 -8.72 6.48
N ASP A 310 4.71 -9.35 7.50
CA ASP A 310 5.44 -8.65 8.57
C ASP A 310 6.94 -8.71 8.30
N ARG A 311 7.48 -7.60 7.79
CA ARG A 311 8.91 -7.46 7.48
C ARG A 311 9.84 -7.72 8.67
N ARG A 312 9.34 -7.61 9.91
CA ARG A 312 10.14 -7.86 11.12
C ARG A 312 10.56 -9.32 11.26
N LEU A 313 9.80 -10.25 10.66
CA LEU A 313 10.11 -11.68 10.66
C LEU A 313 11.44 -12.00 9.95
N LEU A 314 11.84 -11.17 8.97
CA LEU A 314 13.12 -11.34 8.29
C LEU A 314 14.31 -11.16 9.24
N TRP A 315 14.17 -10.29 10.24
CA TRP A 315 15.23 -9.97 11.20
C TRP A 315 15.25 -10.95 12.38
N ASP A 316 14.10 -11.53 12.74
CA ASP A 316 14.00 -12.53 13.82
C ASP A 316 14.86 -13.78 13.54
N THR A 317 15.02 -14.15 12.25
CA THR A 317 15.89 -15.26 11.84
C THR A 317 17.36 -15.02 12.22
N VAL A 318 17.82 -13.76 12.18
CA VAL A 318 19.20 -13.37 12.51
C VAL A 318 19.45 -13.42 14.01
N THR A 319 18.51 -12.88 14.79
CA THR A 319 18.63 -12.91 16.27
C THR A 319 18.72 -14.34 16.78
N THR A 320 17.99 -15.26 16.15
CA THR A 320 18.04 -16.69 16.48
C THR A 320 19.40 -17.32 16.15
N SER A 321 19.95 -17.07 14.96
CA SER A 321 21.28 -17.60 14.59
C SER A 321 22.40 -17.02 15.44
N THR A 322 22.41 -15.70 15.67
CA THR A 322 23.43 -15.05 16.52
C THR A 322 23.36 -15.53 17.97
N SER A 323 22.16 -15.81 18.50
CA SER A 323 22.02 -16.41 19.83
C SER A 323 22.59 -17.84 19.90
N GLN A 324 22.48 -18.64 18.83
CA GLN A 324 23.10 -19.95 18.75
C GLN A 324 24.64 -19.87 18.63
N ASP A 325 25.16 -18.91 17.86
CA ASP A 325 26.61 -18.68 17.73
C ASP A 325 27.24 -18.19 19.06
N PHE A 326 26.51 -17.37 19.82
CA PHE A 326 26.94 -16.92 21.15
C PHE A 326 26.97 -18.06 22.18
N ILE A 327 26.04 -19.03 22.08
CA ILE A 327 25.99 -20.21 22.94
C ILE A 327 27.09 -21.22 22.55
N HIS A 328 27.48 -21.28 21.28
CA HIS A 328 28.52 -22.20 20.78
C HIS A 328 29.94 -21.62 20.71
N GLY A 329 30.17 -20.39 21.17
CA GLY A 329 31.52 -19.86 21.34
C GLY A 329 32.31 -19.68 20.04
N THR A 330 31.64 -19.59 18.89
CA THR A 330 32.29 -19.29 17.61
C THR A 330 32.39 -17.78 17.44
N THR A 331 33.59 -17.26 17.70
CA THR A 331 34.05 -15.90 17.41
C THR A 331 33.65 -15.45 16.00
N CYS A 332 32.90 -14.36 15.91
CA CYS A 332 32.61 -13.66 14.66
C CYS A 332 33.91 -13.16 14.02
N THR A 333 34.26 -13.67 12.84
CA THR A 333 35.21 -13.01 11.93
C THR A 333 34.44 -12.21 10.88
N SER A 334 34.51 -10.88 11.05
CA SER A 334 34.45 -9.76 10.08
C SER A 334 33.60 -9.86 8.81
#